data_AF-A0A9X1R9G7-F1
#
_entry.id   AF-A0A9X1R9G7-F1
#
_cell.length_a   1.000
_cell.length_b   1.000
_cell.length_c   1.000
_cell.angle_alpha   90.00
_cell.angle_beta   90.00
_cell.angle_gamma   90.00
#
_symmetry.space_group_name_H-M   'P 1'
#
loop_
_entity.id
_entity.type
_entity.pdbx_description
1 polymer ?
#
loop_
_entity_poly.entity_id
_entity_poly.type
_entity_poly.pdbx_seq_one_letter_code
_entity_poly.pdbx_strand_id
1 'polypeptide(L)'
;MKWFARQQRADIWDEAIESPLGDIEAAARIRAICDAAAQSAIATARNDKGESARYERAAKVAMEIAMKISDGLMRDDAVHRIVNLCMRANDLKTAQILFRAIHTSWIREVAQRDHPALVQ
;
A
#
# COMPACT_ATOMS: atom_id res chain seq x y z
N MET A 1 -18.31 -33.43 7.53
CA MET A 1 -17.23 -33.13 6.57
C MET A 1 -17.12 -31.62 6.34
N LYS A 2 -16.47 -30.88 7.24
CA LYS A 2 -16.02 -29.48 7.00
C LYS A 2 -14.65 -29.33 7.66
N TRP A 3 -13.60 -29.78 6.98
CA TRP A 3 -12.23 -29.86 7.52
C TRP A 3 -11.23 -28.95 6.80
N PHE A 4 -11.71 -27.95 6.08
CA PHE A 4 -10.85 -26.91 5.48
C PHE A 4 -11.53 -25.53 5.54
N ALA A 5 -11.94 -25.10 6.73
CA ALA A 5 -11.91 -23.67 7.00
C ALA A 5 -10.42 -23.32 7.05
N ARG A 6 -9.82 -22.97 5.90
CA ARG A 6 -8.48 -22.36 5.85
C ARG A 6 -8.54 -21.20 6.83
N GLN A 7 -7.93 -21.38 7.99
CA GLN A 7 -7.63 -20.30 8.92
C GLN A 7 -6.88 -19.28 8.07
N GLN A 8 -7.54 -18.18 7.70
CA GLN A 8 -6.86 -17.08 6.99
C GLN A 8 -5.69 -16.73 7.89
N ARG A 9 -4.49 -17.02 7.40
CA ARG A 9 -3.24 -16.72 8.10
C ARG A 9 -3.32 -15.23 8.40
N ALA A 10 -3.25 -14.86 9.68
CA ALA A 10 -3.26 -13.45 10.06
C ALA A 10 -2.21 -12.74 9.22
N ASP A 11 -2.65 -11.76 8.45
CA ASP A 11 -1.74 -11.05 7.57
C ASP A 11 -0.94 -10.04 8.40
N ILE A 12 0.21 -9.62 7.90
CA ILE A 12 1.09 -8.70 8.65
C ILE A 12 0.42 -7.35 8.92
N TRP A 13 -0.62 -6.97 8.19
CA TRP A 13 -1.41 -5.76 8.48
C TRP A 13 -2.54 -5.99 9.49
N ASP A 14 -2.81 -7.23 9.90
CA ASP A 14 -3.77 -7.57 10.96
C ASP A 14 -3.12 -7.63 12.36
N GLU A 15 -1.79 -7.59 12.43
CA GLU A 15 -1.04 -7.56 13.70
C GLU A 15 -1.17 -6.19 14.39
N ALA A 16 -1.35 -6.21 15.71
CA ALA A 16 -1.40 -4.99 16.50
C ALA A 16 -0.10 -4.20 16.38
N ILE A 17 -0.21 -2.92 16.03
CA ILE A 17 0.94 -2.02 15.93
C ILE A 17 1.29 -1.55 17.34
N GLU A 18 2.45 -1.96 17.86
CA GLU A 18 3.02 -1.36 19.07
C GLU A 18 3.40 0.09 18.77
N SER A 19 2.63 1.01 19.34
CA SER A 19 2.80 2.46 19.17
C SER A 19 3.63 3.04 20.32
N PRO A 20 4.46 4.07 20.09
CA PRO A 20 4.72 4.75 18.81
C PRO A 20 5.84 4.09 17.99
N LEU A 21 5.64 3.97 16.68
CA LEU A 21 6.71 3.66 15.72
C LEU A 21 7.48 4.94 15.39
N GLY A 22 8.80 4.85 15.27
CA GLY A 22 9.58 5.89 14.61
C GLY A 22 9.33 5.91 13.10
N ASP A 23 9.70 7.01 12.43
CA ASP A 23 9.46 7.19 10.99
C ASP A 23 10.14 6.11 10.13
N ILE A 24 11.31 5.63 10.55
CA ILE A 24 12.06 4.55 9.87
C ILE A 24 11.31 3.22 10.00
N GLU A 25 10.87 2.88 11.20
CA GLU A 25 10.11 1.66 11.46
C GLU A 25 8.75 1.69 10.76
N ALA A 26 8.10 2.86 10.73
CA ALA A 26 6.85 3.07 10.01
C ALA A 26 7.03 2.85 8.50
N ALA A 27 8.07 3.45 7.88
CA ALA A 27 8.38 3.25 6.47
C ALA A 27 8.74 1.77 6.17
N ALA A 28 9.53 1.13 7.03
CA ALA A 28 9.86 -0.29 6.91
C ALA A 28 8.62 -1.18 7.02
N ARG A 29 7.66 -0.85 7.89
CA ARG A 29 6.40 -1.58 8.02
C ARG A 29 5.53 -1.43 6.79
N ILE A 30 5.40 -0.22 6.25
CA ILE A 30 4.69 0.01 4.97
C ILE A 30 5.33 -0.81 3.85
N ARG A 31 6.67 -0.88 3.82
CA ARG A 31 7.39 -1.70 2.85
C ARG A 31 6.99 -3.17 2.96
N ALA A 32 7.03 -3.73 4.15
CA ALA A 32 6.62 -5.10 4.40
C ALA A 32 5.17 -5.36 3.97
N ILE A 33 4.24 -4.49 4.36
CA ILE A 33 2.81 -4.57 3.98
C ILE A 33 2.65 -4.60 2.47
N CYS A 34 3.26 -3.67 1.75
CA CYS A 34 3.15 -3.60 0.28
C CYS A 34 3.76 -4.83 -0.40
N ASP A 35 4.89 -5.34 0.11
CA ASP A 35 5.53 -6.53 -0.46
C ASP A 35 4.66 -7.78 -0.23
N ALA A 36 4.08 -7.95 0.96
CA ALA A 36 3.19 -9.07 1.26
C ALA A 36 1.83 -8.98 0.54
N ALA A 37 1.32 -7.77 0.29
CA ALA A 37 0.05 -7.54 -0.42
C ALA A 37 0.18 -7.57 -1.95
N ALA A 38 1.40 -7.64 -2.49
CA ALA A 38 1.64 -7.53 -3.93
C ALA A 38 0.87 -8.57 -4.77
N GLN A 39 0.79 -9.83 -4.31
CA GLN A 39 0.04 -10.87 -5.01
C GLN A 39 -1.47 -10.64 -4.94
N SER A 40 -1.98 -10.22 -3.79
CA SER A 40 -3.37 -9.85 -3.62
C SER A 40 -3.75 -8.69 -4.54
N ALA A 41 -2.90 -7.66 -4.65
CA ALA A 41 -3.09 -6.56 -5.60
C ALA A 41 -3.19 -7.06 -7.06
N ILE A 42 -2.25 -7.91 -7.51
CA ILE A 42 -2.30 -8.47 -8.87
C ILE A 42 -3.59 -9.28 -9.11
N ALA A 43 -4.04 -10.04 -8.12
CA ALA A 43 -5.28 -10.79 -8.20
C ALA A 43 -6.52 -9.88 -8.21
N THR A 44 -6.51 -8.79 -7.43
CA THR A 44 -7.55 -7.74 -7.46
C THR A 44 -7.71 -7.14 -8.85
N ALA A 45 -6.60 -6.84 -9.55
CA ALA A 45 -6.66 -6.33 -10.92
C ALA A 45 -7.33 -7.29 -11.92
N ARG A 46 -7.38 -8.59 -11.58
CA ARG A 46 -8.07 -9.65 -12.35
C ARG A 46 -9.50 -9.91 -11.87
N ASN A 47 -10.04 -9.05 -11.02
CA ASN A 47 -11.37 -9.14 -10.40
C ASN A 47 -11.56 -10.35 -9.47
N ASP A 48 -10.49 -10.84 -8.82
CA ASP A 48 -10.63 -11.82 -7.75
C ASP A 48 -11.16 -11.14 -6.48
N LYS A 49 -12.47 -11.33 -6.22
CA LYS A 49 -13.17 -10.72 -5.09
C LYS A 49 -12.60 -11.09 -3.73
N GLY A 50 -12.02 -12.29 -3.58
CA GLY A 50 -11.44 -12.72 -2.31
C GLY A 50 -10.17 -11.93 -1.99
N GLU A 51 -9.34 -11.71 -3.00
CA GLU A 51 -8.09 -10.96 -2.89
C GLU A 51 -8.32 -9.44 -2.87
N SER A 52 -9.39 -8.93 -3.50
CA SER A 52 -9.81 -7.52 -3.40
C SER A 52 -9.93 -7.05 -1.95
N ALA A 53 -10.69 -7.77 -1.13
CA ALA A 53 -10.87 -7.39 0.27
C ALA A 53 -9.56 -7.45 1.07
N ARG A 54 -8.65 -8.35 0.69
CA ARG A 54 -7.33 -8.49 1.32
C ARG A 54 -6.41 -7.32 0.95
N TYR A 55 -6.36 -6.96 -0.33
CA TYR A 55 -5.66 -5.78 -0.83
C TYR A 55 -6.17 -4.49 -0.15
N GLU A 56 -7.49 -4.30 -0.09
CA GLU A 56 -8.09 -3.10 0.50
C GLU A 56 -7.70 -2.90 1.97
N ARG A 57 -7.68 -4.00 2.75
CA ARG A 57 -7.22 -3.95 4.15
C ARG A 57 -5.74 -3.57 4.24
N ALA A 58 -4.88 -4.19 3.42
CA ALA A 58 -3.46 -3.90 3.40
C ALA A 58 -3.18 -2.43 3.03
N ALA A 59 -3.82 -1.95 1.96
CA ALA A 59 -3.68 -0.58 1.48
C ALA A 59 -4.13 0.44 2.54
N LYS A 60 -5.27 0.18 3.21
CA LYS A 60 -5.76 1.04 4.29
C LYS A 60 -4.77 1.15 5.45
N VAL A 61 -4.25 0.02 5.96
CA VAL A 61 -3.29 0.03 7.07
C VAL A 61 -1.99 0.73 6.65
N ALA A 62 -1.51 0.51 5.42
CA ALA A 62 -0.33 1.20 4.92
C ALA A 62 -0.53 2.74 4.85
N MET A 63 -1.69 3.20 4.40
CA MET A 63 -2.03 4.63 4.36
C MET A 63 -2.10 5.24 5.77
N GLU A 64 -2.73 4.54 6.72
CA GLU A 64 -2.82 5.00 8.11
C GLU A 64 -1.45 5.11 8.78
N ILE A 65 -0.51 4.22 8.46
CA ILE A 65 0.88 4.32 8.93
C ILE A 65 1.58 5.50 8.25
N ALA A 66 1.39 5.69 6.93
CA ALA A 66 2.03 6.78 6.19
C ALA A 66 1.62 8.16 6.73
N MET A 67 0.35 8.32 7.16
CA MET A 67 -0.15 9.54 7.78
C MET A 67 0.54 9.88 9.12
N LYS A 68 1.16 8.91 9.78
CA LYS A 68 1.88 9.09 11.05
C LYS A 68 3.36 9.41 10.87
N ILE A 69 3.89 9.31 9.65
CA ILE A 69 5.29 9.64 9.35
C ILE A 69 5.46 11.16 9.36
N SER A 70 6.37 11.63 10.22
CA SER A 70 6.61 13.06 10.41
C SER A 70 7.55 13.63 9.34
N ASP A 71 8.63 12.91 9.03
CA ASP A 71 9.57 13.30 7.97
C ASP A 71 8.89 13.27 6.59
N GLY A 72 8.91 14.41 5.90
CA GLY A 72 8.20 14.58 4.63
C GLY A 72 8.77 13.72 3.51
N LEU A 73 10.10 13.49 3.49
CA LEU A 73 10.74 12.69 2.46
C LEU A 73 10.44 11.21 2.66
N MET A 74 10.52 10.71 3.90
CA MET A 74 10.16 9.33 4.24
C MET A 74 8.67 9.07 4.00
N ARG A 75 7.80 10.03 4.34
CA ARG A 75 6.37 9.92 4.06
C ARG A 75 6.11 9.84 2.56
N ASP A 76 6.72 10.71 1.78
CA ASP A 76 6.53 10.75 0.32
C ASP A 76 7.06 9.47 -0.36
N ASP A 77 8.19 8.92 0.10
CA ASP A 77 8.70 7.62 -0.37
C ASP A 77 7.75 6.47 -0.02
N ALA A 78 7.22 6.46 1.21
CA ALA A 78 6.25 5.48 1.64
C ALA A 78 4.94 5.57 0.84
N VAL A 79 4.42 6.79 0.60
CA VAL A 79 3.23 7.03 -0.23
C VAL A 79 3.49 6.59 -1.66
N HIS A 80 4.66 6.87 -2.24
CA HIS A 80 5.03 6.37 -3.57
C HIS A 80 4.99 4.84 -3.65
N ARG A 81 5.43 4.14 -2.59
CA ARG A 81 5.34 2.68 -2.53
C ARG A 81 3.88 2.19 -2.48
N ILE A 82 3.00 2.88 -1.76
CA ILE A 82 1.56 2.58 -1.73
C ILE A 82 0.93 2.84 -3.11
N VAL A 83 1.29 3.93 -3.79
CA VAL A 83 0.86 4.22 -5.17
C VAL A 83 1.20 3.05 -6.09
N ASN A 84 2.44 2.53 -6.02
CA ASN A 84 2.85 1.37 -6.81
C ASN A 84 1.99 0.12 -6.52
N LEU A 85 1.59 -0.10 -5.26
CA LEU A 85 0.68 -1.19 -4.90
C LEU A 85 -0.71 -1.00 -5.52
N CYS A 86 -1.28 0.22 -5.42
CA CYS A 86 -2.58 0.54 -6.03
C CYS A 86 -2.56 0.39 -7.56
N MET A 87 -1.47 0.81 -8.21
CA MET A 87 -1.30 0.62 -9.65
C MET A 87 -1.28 -0.86 -10.04
N ARG A 88 -0.63 -1.73 -9.24
CA ARG A 88 -0.68 -3.19 -9.44
C ARG A 88 -2.09 -3.77 -9.27
N ALA A 89 -2.93 -3.15 -8.45
CA ALA A 89 -4.33 -3.51 -8.27
C ALA A 89 -5.28 -2.94 -9.32
N ASN A 90 -4.77 -2.16 -10.29
CA ASN A 90 -5.56 -1.37 -11.22
C ASN A 90 -6.51 -0.37 -10.51
N ASP A 91 -6.18 0.02 -9.28
CA ASP A 91 -6.92 1.01 -8.50
C ASP A 91 -6.41 2.42 -8.82
N LEU A 92 -6.71 2.85 -10.04
CA LEU A 92 -6.24 4.12 -10.59
C LEU A 92 -6.70 5.31 -9.73
N LYS A 93 -7.95 5.27 -9.25
CA LYS A 93 -8.54 6.36 -8.48
C LYS A 93 -7.75 6.61 -7.19
N THR A 94 -7.49 5.57 -6.43
CA THR A 94 -6.72 5.69 -5.18
C THR A 94 -5.27 6.07 -5.47
N ALA A 95 -4.65 5.46 -6.48
CA ALA A 95 -3.28 5.76 -6.88
C ALA A 95 -3.09 7.24 -7.24
N GLN A 96 -4.02 7.83 -8.00
CA GLN A 96 -3.96 9.24 -8.36
C GLN A 96 -4.19 10.18 -7.16
N ILE A 97 -5.06 9.82 -6.21
CA ILE A 97 -5.26 10.62 -4.98
C ILE A 97 -3.96 10.64 -4.17
N LEU A 98 -3.35 9.49 -3.95
CA LEU A 98 -2.08 9.37 -3.22
C LEU A 98 -0.92 10.06 -3.95
N PHE A 99 -0.84 9.92 -5.26
CA PHE A 99 0.17 10.61 -6.07
C PHE A 99 0.14 12.13 -5.89
N ARG A 100 -1.06 12.73 -5.81
CA ARG A 100 -1.22 14.17 -5.56
C ARG A 100 -0.67 14.60 -4.20
N ALA A 101 -0.64 13.70 -3.21
CA ALA A 101 -0.11 13.95 -1.87
C ALA A 101 1.43 13.87 -1.78
N ILE A 102 2.12 13.37 -2.82
CA ILE A 102 3.59 13.34 -2.87
C ILE A 102 4.11 14.73 -3.22
N HIS A 103 4.78 15.42 -2.30
CA HIS A 103 5.27 16.78 -2.53
C HIS A 103 6.70 16.84 -3.06
N THR A 104 7.49 15.80 -2.80
CA THR A 104 8.88 15.68 -3.23
C THR A 104 8.96 15.49 -4.75
N SER A 105 9.59 16.44 -5.45
CA SER A 105 9.61 16.52 -6.91
C SER A 105 10.19 15.27 -7.59
N TRP A 106 11.38 14.84 -7.18
CA TRP A 106 12.04 13.69 -7.81
C TRP A 106 11.27 12.38 -7.62
N ILE A 107 10.59 12.20 -6.48
CA ILE A 107 9.73 11.04 -6.23
C ILE A 107 8.53 11.07 -7.16
N ARG A 108 7.91 12.24 -7.34
CA ARG A 108 6.79 12.45 -8.25
C ARG A 108 7.19 12.16 -9.70
N GLU A 109 8.36 12.63 -10.13
CA GLU A 109 8.90 12.37 -11.47
C GLU A 109 9.14 10.87 -11.71
N VAL A 110 9.72 10.16 -10.74
CA VAL A 110 9.89 8.70 -10.82
C VAL A 110 8.55 8.00 -10.93
N ALA A 111 7.59 8.35 -10.07
CA ALA A 111 6.24 7.76 -10.10
C ALA A 111 5.52 8.01 -11.43
N GLN A 112 5.64 9.21 -12.00
CA GLN A 112 5.06 9.55 -13.29
C GLN A 112 5.72 8.81 -14.45
N ARG A 113 7.05 8.67 -14.42
CA ARG A 113 7.79 7.93 -15.44
C ARG A 113 7.38 6.46 -15.45
N ASP A 114 7.26 5.87 -14.27
CA ASP A 114 6.92 4.46 -14.11
C ASP A 114 5.42 4.22 -14.39
N HIS A 115 4.54 5.20 -14.10
CA HIS A 115 3.09 5.12 -14.32
C HIS A 115 2.52 6.42 -14.93
N PRO A 116 2.61 6.61 -16.27
CA PRO A 116 2.16 7.84 -16.92
C PRO A 116 0.67 8.20 -16.71
N ALA A 117 -0.18 7.20 -16.43
CA ALA A 117 -1.61 7.37 -16.19
C ALA A 117 -1.95 8.12 -14.88
N LEU A 118 -0.97 8.34 -13.99
CA LEU A 118 -1.19 9.04 -12.72
C LEU A 118 -1.49 10.55 -12.89
N VAL A 119 -1.17 11.11 -14.04
CA VAL A 119 -1.29 12.56 -14.32
C VAL A 119 -2.52 12.90 -15.15
N GLN A 120 -3.28 11.88 -15.60
CA GLN A 120 -4.52 12.04 -16.34
C GLN A 120 -5.69 12.44 -15.43
#